data_AF-A0AA41FJK2-F1
#
_entry.id   AF-A0AA41FJK2-F1
#
_cell.length_a   1.000
_cell.length_b   1.000
_cell.length_c   1.000
_cell.angle_alpha   90.00
_cell.angle_beta   90.00
_cell.angle_gamma   90.00
#
_symmetry.space_group_name_H-M   'P 1'
#
loop_
_entity.id
_entity.type
_entity.pdbx_description
1 polymer ?
#
loop_
_entity_poly.entity_id
_entity_poly.type
_entity_poly.pdbx_seq_one_letter_code
_entity_poly.pdbx_strand_id
1 'polypeptide(L)' 'MAKLWLSPEEAAPVLGMKPAKIRDYMRRGILDLGLAIPPEKTGKTMWEFRIYPAKVERIIGEKLEHPREGVTSE' A
#
# COMPACT_ATOMS: atom_id res chain seq x y z
N MET A 1 9.01 15.82 -1.61
CA MET A 1 7.64 15.51 -2.08
C MET A 1 7.19 14.24 -1.37
N ALA A 2 6.21 14.33 -0.48
CA ALA A 2 5.77 13.19 0.33
C ALA A 2 5.07 12.15 -0.55
N LYS A 3 5.62 10.95 -0.61
CA LYS A 3 5.03 9.84 -1.35
C LYS A 3 3.77 9.40 -0.63
N LEU A 4 2.60 9.78 -1.15
CA LEU A 4 1.27 9.54 -0.56
C LEU A 4 0.76 8.08 -0.71
N TRP A 5 1.57 7.19 -1.29
CA TRP A 5 1.20 5.81 -1.57
C TRP A 5 2.33 4.86 -1.20
N LEU A 6 1.95 3.75 -0.58
CA LEU A 6 2.80 2.67 -0.15
C LEU A 6 2.95 1.64 -1.28
N SER A 7 4.08 0.97 -1.27
CA SER A 7 4.30 -0.23 -2.08
C SER A 7 3.70 -1.46 -1.36
N PRO A 8 3.38 -2.56 -2.06
CA PRO A 8 2.89 -3.79 -1.42
C PRO A 8 3.83 -4.36 -0.36
N GLU A 9 5.11 -4.03 -0.42
CA GLU A 9 6.11 -4.41 0.58
C GLU A 9 6.02 -3.56 1.85
N GLU A 10 5.65 -2.28 1.74
CA GLU A 10 5.45 -1.40 2.89
C GLU A 10 4.08 -1.62 3.54
N ALA A 11 3.06 -1.94 2.74
CA ALA A 11 1.74 -2.27 3.26
C ALA A 11 1.67 -3.68 3.89
N ALA A 12 2.63 -4.57 3.59
CA ALA A 12 2.69 -5.91 4.15
C ALA A 12 2.72 -5.96 5.68
N PRO A 13 3.68 -5.31 6.37
CA PRO A 13 3.70 -5.28 7.83
C PRO A 13 2.45 -4.60 8.41
N VAL A 14 1.97 -3.55 7.75
CA VAL A 14 0.77 -2.80 8.15
C VAL A 14 -0.49 -3.67 8.14
N LEU A 15 -0.69 -4.45 7.08
CA LEU A 15 -1.84 -5.33 6.93
C LEU A 15 -1.69 -6.65 7.71
N GLY A 16 -0.50 -6.91 8.27
CA GLY A 16 -0.15 -8.24 8.79
C GLY A 16 -0.18 -9.32 7.69
N MET A 17 0.05 -8.95 6.43
CA MET A 17 -0.05 -9.86 5.27
C MET A 17 1.25 -9.91 4.48
N LYS A 18 1.53 -11.06 3.84
CA LYS A 18 2.68 -11.16 2.93
C LYS A 18 2.47 -10.28 1.68
N PRO A 19 3.53 -9.62 1.16
CA PRO A 19 3.43 -8.75 -0.02
C PRO A 19 2.94 -9.51 -1.26
N ALA A 20 3.30 -10.80 -1.41
CA ALA A 20 2.79 -11.66 -2.47
C ALA A 20 1.26 -11.80 -2.43
N LYS A 21 0.68 -11.92 -1.23
CA LYS A 21 -0.76 -12.03 -1.01
C LYS A 21 -1.47 -10.71 -1.33
N ILE A 22 -0.87 -9.59 -0.95
CA ILE A 22 -1.36 -8.24 -1.29
C ILE A 22 -1.41 -8.05 -2.80
N ARG A 23 -0.35 -8.44 -3.53
CA ARG A 23 -0.30 -8.38 -5.00
C ARG A 23 -1.40 -9.24 -5.63
N ASP A 24 -1.63 -10.46 -5.15
CA ASP A 24 -2.71 -11.34 -5.64
C ASP A 24 -4.09 -10.70 -5.42
N TYR A 25 -4.34 -10.22 -4.21
CA TYR A 25 -5.62 -9.58 -3.86
C TYR A 25 -5.89 -8.32 -4.68
N MET A 26 -4.88 -7.47 -4.90
CA MET A 26 -5.01 -6.30 -5.75
C MET A 26 -5.21 -6.67 -7.23
N ARG A 27 -4.53 -7.72 -7.73
CA ARG A 27 -4.75 -8.24 -9.08
C ARG A 27 -6.17 -8.77 -9.26
N ARG A 28 -6.70 -9.44 -8.23
CA ARG A 28 -8.04 -10.03 -8.24
C ARG A 28 -9.15 -9.04 -7.87
N GLY A 29 -8.79 -7.81 -7.47
CA GLY A 29 -9.76 -6.79 -7.03
C GLY A 29 -10.51 -7.16 -5.74
N ILE A 30 -10.00 -8.12 -4.97
CA ILE A 30 -10.66 -8.61 -3.73
C ILE A 30 -10.50 -7.58 -2.60
N LEU A 31 -9.38 -6.85 -2.61
CA LEU A 31 -8.97 -5.99 -1.51
C LEU A 31 -8.63 -4.62 -2.08
N ASP A 32 -9.51 -3.64 -1.84
CA ASP A 32 -9.41 -2.27 -2.36
C ASP A 32 -8.42 -1.45 -1.54
N LEU A 33 -7.14 -1.86 -1.58
CA LEU A 33 -6.05 -1.16 -0.91
C LEU A 33 -5.58 0.06 -1.70
N GLY A 34 -5.91 0.12 -2.99
CA GLY A 34 -5.54 1.22 -3.87
C GLY A 34 -5.65 0.86 -5.33
N LEU A 35 -4.69 1.30 -6.14
CA LEU A 35 -4.70 1.13 -7.59
C LEU A 35 -3.66 0.09 -8.01
N ALA A 36 -4.15 -0.97 -8.66
CA ALA A 36 -3.33 -1.91 -9.40
C ALA A 36 -3.37 -1.51 -10.88
N ILE A 37 -2.29 -0.94 -11.38
CA ILE A 37 -2.17 -0.50 -12.76
C ILE A 37 -1.44 -1.61 -13.53
N PRO A 38 -2.13 -2.27 -14.48
CA PRO A 38 -1.49 -3.29 -15.30
C PRO A 38 -0.44 -2.64 -16.22
N PRO A 39 0.64 -3.36 -16.56
CA PRO A 39 1.70 -2.91 -17.46
C PRO A 39 1.14 -2.39 -18.80
N GLU A 40 0.08 -3.04 -19.29
CA GLU A 40 -0.63 -2.69 -20.53
C GLU A 40 -1.24 -1.28 -20.51
N LYS A 41 -1.66 -0.77 -19.34
CA LYS A 41 -2.22 0.58 -19.21
C LYS A 41 -1.16 1.66 -19.00
N THR A 42 -0.01 1.30 -18.42
CA THR A 42 1.06 2.27 -18.12
C THR A 42 2.17 2.28 -19.18
N GLY A 43 2.16 1.36 -20.14
CA GLY A 43 3.23 1.21 -21.12
C GLY A 43 4.56 0.70 -20.53
N LYS A 44 4.52 0.07 -19.35
CA LYS A 44 5.70 -0.50 -18.67
C LYS A 44 5.67 -2.02 -18.76
N THR A 45 6.79 -2.68 -18.46
CA THR A 45 6.89 -4.15 -18.37
C THR A 45 6.44 -4.73 -17.03
N MET A 46 6.24 -3.89 -16.00
CA MET A 46 5.89 -4.33 -14.65
C MET A 46 4.57 -3.73 -14.17
N TRP A 47 3.88 -4.48 -13.31
CA TRP A 47 2.67 -4.03 -12.63
C TRP A 47 3.01 -2.94 -11.62
N GLU A 48 2.28 -1.83 -11.66
CA GLU A 48 2.45 -0.74 -10.70
C GLU A 48 1.33 -0.80 -9.66
N PHE A 49 1.72 -1.00 -8.41
CA PHE A 49 0.81 -1.06 -7.27
C PHE A 49 0.95 0.22 -6.46
N ARG A 50 -0.15 0.96 -6.30
CA ARG A 50 -0.21 2.18 -5.49
C ARG A 50 -1.20 1.95 -4.36
N ILE A 51 -0.69 1.62 -3.17
CA ILE A 51 -1.52 1.37 -2.00
C ILE A 51 -1.71 2.68 -1.25
N TYR A 52 -2.95 3.04 -0.95
CA TYR A 52 -3.24 4.25 -0.19
C TYR A 52 -3.37 3.90 1.29
N PRO A 53 -2.53 4.44 2.19
CA PRO A 53 -2.63 4.19 3.63
C PRO A 53 -4.04 4.50 4.15
N ALA A 54 -4.65 5.60 3.71
CA ALA A 54 -6.02 5.96 4.08
C ALA A 54 -7.07 4.88 3.74
N LYS A 55 -6.88 4.10 2.66
CA LYS A 55 -7.76 2.96 2.35
C LYS A 55 -7.43 1.76 3.23
N VAL A 56 -6.14 1.49 3.43
CA VAL A 56 -5.65 0.42 4.30
C VAL A 56 -6.23 0.57 5.71
N GLU A 57 -6.13 1.77 6.31
CA GLU A 57 -6.70 2.12 7.62
C GLU A 57 -8.19 1.83 7.72
N ARG A 58 -8.95 2.13 6.65
CA ARG A 58 -10.40 1.84 6.62
C ARG A 58 -10.72 0.35 6.57
N ILE A 59 -9.83 -0.46 6.00
CA ILE A 59 -10.02 -1.92 5.87
C ILE A 59 -9.62 -2.64 7.16
N ILE A 60 -8.48 -2.26 7.77
CA ILE A 60 -8.04 -2.84 9.03
C ILE A 60 -8.86 -2.32 10.22
N GLY A 61 -9.54 -1.19 10.08
CA GLY A 61 -10.32 -0.56 11.15
C GLY A 61 -9.45 0.06 12.26
N GLU A 62 -8.13 -0.07 12.10
CA GLU A 62 -7.09 0.45 12.97
C GLU A 62 -6.46 1.66 12.28
N LYS A 63 -6.30 2.75 13.02
CA LYS A 63 -5.61 3.92 12.51
C LYS A 63 -4.15 3.54 12.37
N LEU A 64 -3.57 3.72 11.20
CA LEU A 64 -2.13 3.60 11.06
C LEU A 64 -1.56 4.77 11.85
N GLU A 65 -1.15 4.50 13.08
CA GLU A 65 -0.22 5.36 13.78
C GLU A 65 1.07 5.31 12.96
N HIS A 66 1.12 6.14 11.93
CA HIS A 66 2.35 6.60 11.34
C HIS A 66 3.20 7.02 12.55
N PRO A 67 4.35 6.38 12.84
CA PRO A 67 5.31 7.03 13.70
C PRO A 67 5.61 8.34 12.97
N ARG A 68 5.04 9.43 13.48
CA ARG A 68 5.47 10.77 13.13
C ARG A 68 6.93 10.79 13.55
N GLU A 69 7.81 10.68 12.58
CA GLU A 69 9.20 11.03 12.76
C GLU A 69 9.24 12.45 13.33
N GLY A 70 9.72 12.59 14.56
CA GLY A 70 9.76 13.87 15.24
C GLY A 70 9.74 13.81 16.76
N VAL A 71 10.71 13.12 17.37
CA VAL A 71 11.39 13.66 18.57
C VAL A 71 12.86 13.27 18.47
N THR A 72 13.65 14.05 17.74
CA THR A 72 15.06 14.22 18.10
C THR A 72 15.02 15.08 19.37
N SER A 73 15.16 14.44 20.52
CA SER A 73 15.48 15.13 21.76
C SER A 73 16.93 15.61 21.63
N GLU A 74 17.11 16.94 21.56
CA GLU A 74 18.39 17.61 21.77
C GLU A 74 18.54 17.94 23.27
#